data_AF-A0A1P8AND1-F1
#
_entry.id   AF-A0A1P8AND1-F1
#
_cell.length_a   1.000
_cell.length_b   1.000
_cell.length_c   1.000
_cell.angle_alpha   90.00
_cell.angle_beta   90.00
_cell.angle_gamma   90.00
#
_symmetry.space_group_name_H-M   'P 1'
#
loop_
_entity.id
_entity.type
_entity.pdbx_description
1 polymer ?
#
loop_
_entity_poly.entity_id
_entity_poly.type
_entity_poly.pdbx_seq_one_letter_code
_entity_poly.pdbx_strand_id
1 'polypeptide(L)'
;MDDADDIYMQSWTGTILGPPNTAYEGKIFQLKLFCGKEYPESPPTVRFQTRINMACVNPETGVVEPSLFPMLTNWRREYTMEDILVKLKKEMMTSHNRKLAQPPEGNEEARADPKGPAKCCVM
;
A
#
# COMPACT_ATOMS: atom_id res chain seq x y z
N MET A 1 -15.18 -19.95 0.10
CA MET A 1 -15.22 -20.58 -1.23
C MET A 1 -14.55 -19.61 -2.16
N ASP A 2 -13.38 -20.05 -2.57
CA ASP A 2 -12.33 -19.41 -3.34
C ASP A 2 -12.87 -18.76 -4.61
N ASP A 3 -12.52 -17.50 -4.81
CA ASP A 3 -12.86 -16.71 -5.98
C ASP A 3 -12.27 -17.39 -7.23
N ALA A 4 -13.13 -18.10 -7.97
CA ALA A 4 -12.80 -18.74 -9.24
C ALA A 4 -12.40 -17.76 -10.36
N ASP A 5 -12.30 -16.45 -10.05
CA ASP A 5 -11.81 -15.39 -10.94
C ASP A 5 -10.35 -14.98 -10.64
N ASP A 6 -9.75 -15.46 -9.53
CA ASP A 6 -8.32 -15.26 -9.22
C ASP A 6 -7.40 -16.22 -10.04
N ILE A 7 -7.84 -16.56 -11.25
CA ILE A 7 -7.06 -17.34 -12.23
C ILE A 7 -5.87 -16.50 -12.73
N TYR A 8 -5.99 -15.17 -12.68
CA TYR A 8 -5.01 -14.25 -13.24
C TYR A 8 -3.99 -13.68 -12.22
N MET A 9 -4.08 -14.01 -10.92
CA MET A 9 -3.13 -13.54 -9.89
C MET A 9 -2.86 -12.01 -9.95
N GLN A 10 -3.90 -11.22 -10.20
CA GLN A 10 -3.79 -9.77 -10.38
C GLN A 10 -3.81 -8.99 -9.05
N SER A 11 -4.31 -9.60 -7.98
CA SER A 11 -4.44 -8.95 -6.67
C SER A 11 -3.45 -9.52 -5.68
N TRP A 12 -2.73 -8.62 -5.02
CA TRP A 12 -1.72 -8.94 -4.01
C TRP A 12 -1.98 -8.12 -2.76
N THR A 13 -1.63 -8.66 -1.60
CA THR A 13 -1.74 -7.93 -0.34
C THR A 13 -0.38 -7.83 0.30
N GLY A 14 0.04 -6.59 0.52
CA GLY A 14 1.26 -6.25 1.23
C GLY A 14 0.95 -5.85 2.66
N THR A 15 1.89 -6.16 3.55
CA THR A 15 1.88 -5.67 4.93
C THR A 15 3.15 -4.88 5.18
N ILE A 16 3.02 -3.66 5.72
CA ILE A 16 4.16 -2.84 6.15
C ILE A 16 4.07 -2.68 7.66
N LEU A 17 5.12 -3.12 8.36
CA LEU A 17 5.32 -2.81 9.77
C LEU A 17 5.88 -1.39 9.89
N GLY A 18 5.21 -0.57 10.69
CA GLY A 18 5.59 0.81 10.90
C GLY A 18 7.02 0.93 11.45
N PRO A 19 7.90 1.71 10.80
CA PRO A 19 9.29 1.82 11.20
C PRO A 19 9.44 2.47 12.58
N PRO A 20 10.48 2.08 13.36
CA PRO A 20 10.70 2.63 14.68
C PRO A 20 11.07 4.12 14.61
N ASN A 21 10.88 4.84 15.73
CA ASN A 21 11.10 6.28 15.85
C ASN A 21 10.26 7.13 14.87
N THR A 22 9.09 6.65 14.48
CA THR A 22 8.14 7.39 13.66
C THR A 22 6.74 7.35 14.26
N ALA A 23 5.84 8.22 13.81
CA ALA A 23 4.43 8.19 14.19
C ALA A 23 3.69 6.90 13.75
N TYR A 24 4.36 6.06 12.95
CA TYR A 24 3.89 4.78 12.47
C TYR A 24 4.36 3.62 13.37
N GLU A 25 5.30 3.84 14.29
CA GLU A 25 5.90 2.80 15.13
C GLU A 25 4.84 1.95 15.86
N GLY A 26 5.03 0.63 15.83
CA GLY A 26 4.11 -0.33 16.48
C GLY A 26 2.83 -0.65 15.70
N LYS A 27 2.56 0.06 14.58
CA LYS A 27 1.37 -0.16 13.76
C LYS A 27 1.62 -1.11 12.59
N ILE A 28 0.56 -1.81 12.18
CA ILE A 28 0.55 -2.72 11.02
C ILE A 28 -0.33 -2.10 9.92
N PHE A 29 0.26 -1.83 8.76
CA PHE A 29 -0.45 -1.27 7.61
C PHE A 29 -0.64 -2.33 6.54
N GLN A 30 -1.90 -2.67 6.27
CA GLN A 30 -2.27 -3.54 5.16
C GLN A 30 -2.56 -2.70 3.92
N LEU A 31 -2.07 -3.15 2.77
CA LEU A 31 -2.34 -2.56 1.47
C LEU A 31 -2.65 -3.64 0.43
N LYS A 32 -3.48 -3.29 -0.54
CA LYS A 32 -3.72 -4.08 -1.75
C LYS A 32 -2.94 -3.47 -2.92
N LEU A 33 -2.27 -4.33 -3.66
CA LEU A 33 -1.65 -4.03 -4.94
C LEU A 33 -2.46 -4.74 -6.02
N PHE A 34 -2.87 -4.00 -7.05
CA PHE A 34 -3.63 -4.53 -8.16
C PHE A 34 -2.86 -4.33 -9.46
N CYS A 35 -2.45 -5.43 -10.08
CA CYS A 35 -1.85 -5.46 -11.40
C CYS A 35 -2.96 -5.31 -12.44
N GLY A 36 -3.08 -4.13 -13.04
CA GLY A 36 -4.00 -3.91 -14.15
C GLY A 36 -3.57 -4.67 -15.42
N LYS A 37 -4.39 -4.60 -16.46
CA LYS A 37 -4.13 -5.24 -17.76
C LYS A 37 -2.86 -4.74 -18.46
N GLU A 38 -2.43 -3.53 -18.12
CA GLU A 38 -1.24 -2.87 -18.68
C GLU A 38 0.03 -3.16 -17.87
N TYR A 39 -0.05 -3.88 -16.76
CA TYR A 39 1.14 -4.30 -16.01
C TYR A 39 1.94 -5.34 -16.83
N PRO A 40 3.28 -5.24 -16.93
CA PRO A 40 4.18 -4.35 -16.20
C PRO A 40 4.57 -3.06 -16.95
N GLU A 41 3.94 -2.72 -18.08
CA GLU A 41 4.20 -1.46 -18.78
C GLU A 41 3.74 -0.24 -17.97
N SER A 42 2.59 -0.37 -17.32
CA SER A 42 2.06 0.59 -16.34
C SER A 42 2.25 0.07 -14.91
N PRO A 43 2.41 0.97 -13.92
CA PRO A 43 2.54 0.59 -12.53
C PRO A 43 1.27 -0.09 -12.01
N PRO A 44 1.38 -0.95 -10.98
CA PRO A 44 0.21 -1.48 -10.30
C PRO A 44 -0.48 -0.39 -9.48
N THR A 45 -1.78 -0.52 -9.28
CA THR A 45 -2.54 0.35 -8.38
C THR A 45 -2.29 -0.08 -6.95
N VAL A 46 -1.83 0.84 -6.10
CA VAL A 46 -1.52 0.56 -4.70
C VAL A 46 -2.52 1.30 -3.81
N ARG A 47 -3.14 0.58 -2.88
CA ARG A 47 -4.13 1.14 -1.94
C ARG A 47 -3.96 0.60 -0.55
N PHE A 48 -3.80 1.48 0.43
CA PHE A 48 -3.85 1.14 1.83
C PHE A 48 -5.29 0.77 2.23
N GLN A 49 -5.44 -0.41 2.81
CA GLN A 49 -6.68 -0.86 3.46
C GLN A 49 -6.79 -0.28 4.87
N THR A 50 -5.66 -0.25 5.59
CA THR A 50 -5.55 0.45 6.87
C THR A 50 -5.53 1.96 6.64
N ARG A 51 -6.25 2.74 7.45
CA ARG A 51 -6.16 4.20 7.37
C ARG A 51 -4.76 4.66 7.76
N ILE A 52 -4.12 5.39 6.87
CA ILE A 52 -2.79 5.97 7.05
C ILE A 52 -2.84 7.43 6.66
N ASN A 53 -2.16 8.27 7.44
CA ASN A 53 -1.92 9.64 7.04
C ASN A 53 -0.49 9.73 6.50
N MET A 54 -0.33 10.11 5.23
CA MET A 54 0.96 10.12 4.53
C MET A 54 0.84 10.99 3.28
N ALA A 55 1.86 11.80 2.97
CA ALA A 55 1.76 12.80 1.90
C ALA A 55 1.43 12.25 0.50
N CYS A 56 1.87 11.03 0.19
CA CYS A 56 1.61 10.39 -1.10
C CYS A 56 0.36 9.50 -1.11
N VAL A 57 -0.43 9.50 -0.03
CA VAL A 57 -1.63 8.67 0.10
C VAL A 57 -2.84 9.56 0.27
N ASN A 58 -3.87 9.32 -0.54
CA ASN A 58 -5.13 10.02 -0.37
C ASN A 58 -5.81 9.51 0.93
N PRO A 59 -6.10 10.39 1.91
CA PRO A 59 -6.67 9.98 3.19
C PRO A 59 -8.09 9.45 3.07
N GLU A 60 -8.83 9.90 2.04
CA GLU A 60 -10.21 9.50 1.78
C GLU A 60 -10.33 8.25 0.94
N THR A 61 -9.33 7.88 0.11
CA THR A 61 -9.36 6.68 -0.75
C THR A 61 -8.37 5.57 -0.34
N GLY A 62 -7.33 5.92 0.41
CA GLY A 62 -6.18 5.06 0.70
C GLY A 62 -5.29 4.79 -0.51
N VAL A 63 -5.63 5.33 -1.69
CA VAL A 63 -4.85 5.14 -2.92
C VAL A 63 -3.56 5.93 -2.83
N VAL A 64 -2.46 5.30 -3.24
CA VAL A 64 -1.16 5.96 -3.40
C VAL A 64 -1.21 6.75 -4.71
N GLU A 65 -1.07 8.07 -4.61
CA GLU A 65 -1.13 8.97 -5.76
C GLU A 65 0.16 8.82 -6.60
N PRO A 66 0.08 8.38 -7.87
CA PRO A 66 1.27 8.15 -8.70
C PRO A 66 2.11 9.41 -8.91
N SER A 67 1.49 10.60 -8.87
CA SER A 67 2.16 11.90 -9.02
C SER A 67 2.97 12.32 -7.79
N LEU A 68 2.59 11.82 -6.61
CA LEU A 68 3.22 12.16 -5.33
C LEU A 68 4.24 11.09 -4.90
N PHE A 69 4.27 9.96 -5.60
CA PHE A 69 5.17 8.86 -5.32
C PHE A 69 6.10 8.58 -6.51
N PRO A 70 7.37 9.06 -6.47
CA PRO A 70 8.26 9.10 -7.64
C PRO A 70 8.48 7.76 -8.34
N MET A 71 8.36 6.65 -7.60
CA MET A 71 8.52 5.31 -8.14
C MET A 71 7.36 4.91 -9.06
N LEU A 72 6.14 5.34 -8.75
CA LEU A 72 4.98 5.12 -9.63
C LEU A 72 4.97 6.15 -10.78
N THR A 73 5.43 7.39 -10.55
CA THR A 73 5.57 8.39 -11.62
C THR A 73 6.56 7.96 -12.71
N ASN A 74 7.70 7.39 -12.28
CA ASN A 74 8.79 6.95 -13.16
C ASN A 74 8.86 5.43 -13.20
N TRP A 75 7.69 4.78 -13.36
CA TRP A 75 7.58 3.34 -13.35
C TRP A 75 8.49 2.69 -14.40
N ARG A 76 9.09 1.57 -14.02
CA ARG A 76 9.91 0.72 -14.88
C ARG A 76 9.47 -0.71 -14.64
N ARG A 77 9.39 -1.51 -15.70
CA ARG A 77 9.04 -2.94 -15.62
C ARG A 77 9.98 -3.79 -14.77
N GLU A 78 11.15 -3.26 -14.43
CA GLU A 78 12.14 -3.90 -13.57
C GLU A 78 11.75 -3.81 -12.08
N TYR A 79 10.85 -2.89 -11.72
CA TYR A 79 10.39 -2.75 -10.34
C TYR A 79 9.46 -3.90 -9.95
N THR A 80 9.65 -4.38 -8.74
CA THR A 80 8.88 -5.47 -8.15
C THR A 80 7.89 -4.94 -7.10
N MET A 81 6.99 -5.81 -6.65
CA MET A 81 6.11 -5.51 -5.52
C MET A 81 6.90 -5.23 -4.24
N GLU A 82 8.03 -5.90 -4.05
CA GLU A 82 8.93 -5.66 -2.92
C GLU A 82 9.50 -4.23 -2.98
N ASP A 83 9.97 -3.78 -4.15
CA ASP A 83 10.47 -2.42 -4.31
C ASP A 83 9.42 -1.38 -3.90
N ILE A 84 8.14 -1.60 -4.22
CA ILE A 84 7.03 -0.73 -3.84
C ILE A 84 6.91 -0.68 -2.31
N LEU A 85 6.91 -1.84 -1.64
CA LEU A 85 6.80 -1.94 -0.19
C LEU A 85 7.98 -1.28 0.52
N VAL A 86 9.20 -1.56 0.06
CA VAL A 86 10.44 -0.96 0.59
C VAL A 86 10.42 0.56 0.42
N LYS A 87 9.97 1.04 -0.74
CA LYS A 87 9.92 2.47 -1.03
C LYS A 87 8.84 3.18 -0.22
N LEU A 88 7.67 2.58 -0.03
CA LEU A 88 6.62 3.08 0.87
C LEU A 88 7.10 3.14 2.32
N LYS A 89 7.77 2.09 2.81
CA LYS A 89 8.38 2.08 4.14
C LYS A 89 9.42 3.19 4.29
N LYS A 90 10.24 3.42 3.25
CA LYS A 90 11.20 4.53 3.24
C LYS A 90 10.52 5.90 3.29
N GLU A 91 9.41 6.03 2.58
CA GLU A 91 8.62 7.25 2.52
C GLU A 91 7.95 7.57 3.87
N MET A 92 7.59 6.57 4.68
CA MET A 92 7.15 6.77 6.08
C MET A 92 8.24 7.40 6.96
N MET A 93 9.52 7.15 6.65
CA MET A 93 10.65 7.65 7.42
C MET A 93 11.12 9.06 6.99
N THR A 94 10.57 9.63 5.91
CA THR A 94 10.98 10.96 5.46
C THR A 94 10.57 12.04 6.47
N SER A 95 11.33 13.13 6.51
CA SER A 95 11.14 14.21 7.49
C SER A 95 9.71 14.75 7.52
N HIS A 96 9.02 14.71 6.38
CA HIS A 96 7.64 15.17 6.23
C HIS A 96 6.61 14.19 6.83
N ASN A 97 6.82 12.88 6.67
CA ASN A 97 5.87 11.85 7.10
C ASN A 97 6.16 11.32 8.52
N ARG A 98 7.43 11.24 8.93
CA ARG A 98 7.83 10.54 10.17
C ARG A 98 7.19 11.08 11.46
N LYS A 99 6.70 12.32 11.46
CA LYS A 99 6.03 12.98 12.61
C LYS A 99 4.54 13.23 12.37
N LEU A 100 4.00 12.76 11.25
CA LEU A 100 2.63 13.04 10.85
C LEU A 100 1.66 12.25 11.72
N ALA A 101 0.74 12.95 12.39
CA ALA A 101 -0.22 12.31 13.29
C ALA A 101 -1.06 11.28 12.54
N GLN A 102 -1.03 10.04 13.02
CA GLN A 102 -1.81 8.94 12.47
C GLN A 102 -3.22 8.94 13.07
N PRO A 103 -4.23 8.47 12.33
CA PRO A 103 -5.56 8.26 12.87
C PRO A 103 -5.53 7.29 14.07
N PRO A 104 -6.48 7.42 15.02
CA PRO A 104 -6.56 6.54 16.19
C PRO A 104 -6.70 5.08 15.75
N GLU A 105 -5.91 4.21 16.38
CA GLU A 105 -6.05 2.76 16.21
C GLU A 105 -7.42 2.33 16.72
N GLY A 106 -8.14 1.52 15.95
CA GLY A 106 -9.49 1.06 16.28
C GLY A 106 -10.64 1.66 15.46
N ASN A 107 -10.41 2.63 14.56
CA ASN A 107 -11.37 2.90 13.46
C ASN A 107 -11.12 1.94 12.27
N GLU A 108 -10.77 0.69 12.59
CA GLU A 108 -10.64 -0.46 11.69
C GLU A 108 -12.00 -0.88 11.10
N GLU A 109 -12.79 0.09 10.69
CA GLU A 109 -13.63 -0.12 9.52
C GLU A 109 -12.63 -0.34 8.38
N ALA A 110 -12.13 -1.58 8.27
CA ALA A 110 -11.43 -2.09 7.12
C ALA A 110 -12.19 -1.55 5.95
N ARG A 111 -11.57 -0.60 5.26
CA ARG A 111 -12.26 0.23 4.27
C ARG A 111 -13.00 -0.72 3.35
N ALA A 112 -14.33 -0.73 3.43
CA ALA A 112 -15.13 -1.86 2.95
C ALA A 112 -14.83 -2.12 1.47
N ASP A 113 -13.94 -3.07 1.22
CA ASP A 113 -13.74 -3.65 -0.09
C ASP A 113 -14.77 -4.78 -0.21
N PRO A 114 -15.63 -4.78 -1.24
CA PRO A 114 -16.47 -5.93 -1.49
C PRO A 114 -15.59 -7.14 -1.89
N LYS A 115 -15.28 -7.98 -0.88
CA LYS A 115 -14.76 -9.37 -0.90
C LYS A 115 -13.35 -9.66 -1.45
N GLY A 116 -12.74 -10.70 -0.85
CA GLY A 116 -11.60 -11.47 -1.39
C GLY A 116 -10.43 -11.64 -0.39
N PRO A 117 -10.13 -12.87 0.11
CA PRO A 117 -9.05 -13.13 1.05
C PRO A 117 -7.68 -13.09 0.37
N ALA A 118 -6.75 -12.43 1.04
CA ALA A 118 -5.44 -12.05 0.58
C ALA A 118 -4.38 -13.15 0.80
N LYS A 119 -3.51 -13.40 -0.18
CA LYS A 119 -2.26 -14.17 0.04
C LYS A 119 -1.22 -13.25 0.68
N CYS A 120 -0.78 -13.62 1.89
CA CYS A 120 0.15 -12.85 2.72
C CYS A 120 1.60 -13.01 2.25
N CYS A 121 2.24 -11.90 1.86
CA CYS A 121 3.70 -11.77 1.87
C CYS A 121 4.06 -10.84 3.04
N VAL A 122 4.78 -11.37 4.03
CA VAL A 122 5.24 -10.62 5.21
C VAL A 122 6.75 -10.47 5.09
N MET A 123 7.26 -9.25 5.19
CA MET A 123 8.69 -8.92 5.17
C MET A 123 9.09 -8.15 6.43
#